data_AF-A0A6L8E5N8-F1
#
_entry.id   AF-A0A6L8E5N8-F1
#
_cell.length_a   1.000
_cell.length_b   1.000
_cell.length_c   1.000
_cell.angle_alpha   90.00
_cell.angle_beta   90.00
_cell.angle_gamma   90.00
#
_symmetry.space_group_name_H-M   'P 1'
#
loop_
_entity.id
_entity.type
_entity.pdbx_description
1 polymer ?
#
loop_
_entity_poly.entity_id
_entity_poly.type
_entity_poly.pdbx_seq_one_letter_code
_entity_poly.pdbx_strand_id
1 'polypeptide(L)'
;MAWWPERPLPPPPEPPGRAAAGAALWPWSLRGLSETLEVVALALLMFLAVRAVAQNFIVDGRSMEPTFAHGELLIVNKLAYASVDLSWLPGGSEEEWRPFGEPAVGDVVVFRFPGERERDFIKRVVAVAGQTVRVEDSFVYVDGVRLAEPYVSEPPTYRVEARLVPEGSVFVLGDNRNNSFDSHSWGMLDASLIIGRAEFRYWPLSAIGGVDHVRQPLAAAEGVSRSPSTAR
;
A
#
# COMPACT_ATOMS: atom_id res chain seq x y z
N MET A 1 -5.56 67.67 -86.42
CA MET A 1 -4.67 66.51 -86.20
C MET A 1 -3.45 66.99 -85.45
N ALA A 2 -3.41 66.81 -84.14
CA ALA A 2 -2.19 67.00 -83.35
C ALA A 2 -2.17 65.88 -82.31
N TRP A 3 -1.18 65.02 -82.47
CA TRP A 3 -0.91 63.82 -81.70
C TRP A 3 -0.59 64.16 -80.24
N TRP A 4 -1.26 63.50 -79.30
CA TRP A 4 -0.84 63.50 -77.89
C TRP A 4 0.19 62.38 -77.70
N PRO A 5 1.38 62.62 -77.12
CA PRO A 5 2.32 61.56 -76.81
C PRO A 5 1.74 60.71 -75.66
N GLU A 6 1.61 59.40 -75.89
CA GLU A 6 1.21 58.48 -74.84
C GLU A 6 2.27 58.49 -73.73
N ARG A 7 1.85 58.88 -72.53
CA ARG A 7 2.68 58.65 -71.34
C ARG A 7 2.63 57.15 -71.04
N PRO A 8 3.79 56.47 -70.93
CA PRO A 8 3.79 55.07 -70.52
C PRO A 8 3.15 54.95 -69.14
N LEU A 9 2.22 54.00 -69.01
CA LEU A 9 1.54 53.69 -67.76
C LEU A 9 2.59 53.33 -66.69
N PRO A 10 2.39 53.75 -65.42
CA PRO A 10 3.24 53.28 -64.33
C PRO A 10 3.16 51.75 -64.26
N PRO A 11 4.26 51.07 -63.90
CA PRO A 11 4.24 49.63 -63.73
C PRO A 11 3.18 49.25 -62.68
N PRO A 12 2.49 48.11 -62.85
CA PRO A 12 1.54 47.63 -61.86
C PRO A 12 2.23 47.48 -60.50
N PRO A 13 1.52 47.71 -59.38
CA PRO A 13 2.08 47.48 -58.05
C PRO A 13 2.54 46.02 -57.95
N GLU A 14 3.73 45.80 -57.39
CA GLU A 14 4.23 44.45 -57.18
C GLU A 14 3.21 43.64 -56.36
N PRO A 15 2.92 42.38 -56.73
CA PRO A 15 2.08 41.52 -55.91
C PRO A 15 2.70 41.45 -54.51
N PRO A 16 1.89 41.46 -53.43
CA PRO A 16 2.43 41.35 -52.08
C PRO A 16 3.37 40.16 -52.04
N GLY A 17 4.64 40.44 -51.72
CA GLY A 17 5.71 39.45 -51.77
C GLY A 17 5.24 38.18 -51.09
N ARG A 18 5.46 37.04 -51.75
CA ARG A 18 5.33 35.70 -51.15
C ARG A 18 6.43 35.51 -50.08
N ALA A 19 6.40 36.34 -49.05
CA ALA A 19 7.35 36.38 -47.96
C ALA A 19 6.54 36.50 -46.66
N ALA A 20 5.82 35.43 -46.33
CA ALA A 20 5.35 35.10 -44.98
C ALA A 20 4.44 33.86 -44.93
N ALA A 21 4.16 33.18 -46.04
CA ALA A 21 3.40 31.92 -46.01
C ALA A 21 4.23 30.68 -45.59
N GLY A 22 5.41 30.88 -44.97
CA GLY A 22 6.35 29.80 -44.62
C GLY A 22 6.74 29.72 -43.15
N ALA A 23 6.25 30.60 -42.28
CA ALA A 23 6.70 30.67 -40.88
C ALA A 23 5.56 30.49 -39.86
N ALA A 24 4.44 29.89 -40.26
CA ALA A 24 3.28 29.69 -39.40
C ALA A 24 2.79 28.23 -39.38
N LEU A 25 3.67 27.27 -39.66
CA LEU A 25 3.38 25.83 -39.57
C LEU A 25 4.53 25.08 -38.88
N TRP A 26 5.03 25.56 -37.74
CA TRP A 26 5.99 24.74 -36.96
C TRP A 26 6.08 25.13 -35.47
N PRO A 27 5.21 24.60 -34.60
CA PRO A 27 5.46 24.60 -33.16
C PRO A 27 6.49 23.55 -32.71
N TRP A 28 7.00 22.70 -33.61
CA TRP A 28 7.79 21.50 -33.26
C TRP A 28 9.29 21.65 -33.56
N SER A 29 9.90 22.78 -33.19
CA SER A 29 11.37 22.85 -33.22
C SER A 29 11.96 21.66 -32.45
N LEU A 30 13.13 21.14 -32.86
CA LEU A 30 13.78 20.01 -32.17
C LEU A 30 13.97 20.26 -30.66
N ARG A 31 13.99 21.53 -30.24
CA ARG A 31 13.98 21.96 -28.82
C ARG A 31 12.62 21.84 -28.15
N GLY A 32 11.53 22.19 -28.85
CA GLY A 32 10.16 21.97 -28.33
C GLY A 32 9.83 20.49 -28.17
N LEU A 33 10.41 19.62 -29.01
CA LEU A 33 10.30 18.17 -28.84
C LEU A 33 11.08 17.68 -27.60
N SER A 34 12.29 18.17 -27.35
CA SER A 34 13.04 17.80 -26.13
C SER A 34 12.38 18.29 -24.84
N GLU A 35 11.84 19.52 -24.84
CA GLU A 35 11.10 20.07 -23.70
C GLU A 35 9.82 19.26 -23.41
N THR A 36 9.10 18.85 -24.45
CA THR A 36 7.92 17.98 -24.31
C THR A 36 8.31 16.59 -23.78
N LEU A 37 9.38 16.00 -24.30
CA LEU A 37 9.89 14.71 -23.85
C LEU A 37 10.34 14.74 -22.39
N GLU A 38 10.95 15.84 -21.95
CA GLU A 38 11.37 16.02 -20.56
C GLU A 38 10.17 16.03 -19.61
N VAL A 39 9.12 16.79 -19.94
CA VAL A 39 7.89 16.82 -19.13
C VAL A 39 7.21 15.45 -19.09
N VAL A 40 7.14 14.76 -20.23
CA VAL A 40 6.58 13.40 -20.31
C VAL A 40 7.41 12.41 -19.49
N ALA A 41 8.74 12.48 -19.57
CA ALA A 41 9.64 11.64 -18.80
C ALA A 41 9.51 11.90 -17.30
N LEU A 42 9.42 13.17 -16.88
CA LEU A 42 9.19 13.54 -15.49
C LEU A 42 7.83 13.05 -14.99
N ALA A 43 6.77 13.24 -15.76
CA ALA A 43 5.43 12.76 -15.41
C ALA A 43 5.39 11.23 -15.28
N LEU A 44 6.03 10.51 -16.21
CA LEU A 44 6.16 9.06 -16.16
C LEU A 44 6.97 8.62 -14.93
N LEU A 45 8.10 9.27 -14.65
CA LEU A 45 8.92 8.99 -13.48
C LEU A 45 8.14 9.19 -12.19
N MET A 46 7.42 10.32 -12.05
CA MET A 46 6.56 10.59 -10.90
C MET A 46 5.44 9.56 -10.77
N PHE A 47 4.79 9.20 -11.88
CA PHE A 47 3.75 8.17 -11.87
C PHE A 47 4.28 6.82 -11.38
N LEU A 48 5.44 6.39 -11.87
CA LEU A 48 6.08 5.15 -11.45
C LEU A 48 6.51 5.20 -9.98
N ALA A 49 7.06 6.33 -9.52
CA ALA A 49 7.45 6.53 -8.13
C ALA A 49 6.23 6.41 -7.20
N VAL A 50 5.12 7.07 -7.52
CA VAL A 50 3.88 6.98 -6.73
C VAL A 50 3.33 5.54 -6.73
N ARG A 51 3.28 4.89 -7.90
CA ARG A 51 2.82 3.49 -8.05
C ARG A 51 3.70 2.47 -7.30
N ALA A 52 4.98 2.75 -7.15
CA ALA A 52 5.89 1.88 -6.41
C ALA A 52 5.59 1.91 -4.90
N VAL A 53 5.21 3.08 -4.37
CA VAL A 53 5.01 3.31 -2.93
C VAL A 53 3.58 3.08 -2.46
N ALA A 54 2.59 3.45 -3.28
CA ALA A 54 1.19 3.45 -2.90
C ALA A 54 0.33 2.66 -3.90
N GLN A 55 -0.63 1.90 -3.37
CA GLN A 55 -1.60 1.16 -4.18
C GLN A 55 -3.01 1.36 -3.64
N ASN A 56 -3.97 1.54 -4.55
CA ASN A 56 -5.38 1.63 -4.20
C ASN A 56 -6.00 0.24 -4.12
N PHE A 57 -6.90 0.04 -3.15
CA PHE A 57 -7.68 -1.18 -2.98
C PHE A 57 -9.13 -0.83 -2.69
N ILE A 58 -10.05 -1.68 -3.16
CA ILE A 58 -11.45 -1.67 -2.75
C ILE A 58 -11.67 -2.81 -1.75
N VAL A 59 -12.31 -2.51 -0.63
CA VAL A 59 -12.66 -3.52 0.37
C VAL A 59 -13.83 -4.35 -0.15
N ASP A 60 -13.58 -5.65 -0.37
CA ASP A 60 -14.60 -6.61 -0.77
C ASP A 60 -14.98 -7.54 0.41
N GLY A 61 -16.27 -7.82 0.55
CA GLY A 61 -16.84 -8.57 1.68
C GLY A 61 -16.99 -7.79 2.99
N ARG A 62 -17.27 -8.53 4.08
CA ARG A 62 -17.64 -7.99 5.41
C ARG A 62 -16.68 -8.38 6.54
N SER A 63 -15.58 -9.05 6.21
CA SER A 63 -14.65 -9.63 7.21
C SER A 63 -13.97 -8.60 8.10
N MET A 64 -13.97 -7.33 7.70
CA MET A 64 -13.37 -6.22 8.43
C MET A 64 -14.40 -5.26 9.03
N GLU A 65 -15.69 -5.59 9.00
CA GLU A 65 -16.69 -4.80 9.72
C GLU A 65 -16.47 -4.92 11.24
N PRO A 66 -16.64 -3.84 12.02
CA PRO A 66 -17.15 -2.52 11.62
C PRO A 66 -16.09 -1.56 11.07
N THR A 67 -14.80 -1.90 11.15
CA THR A 67 -13.69 -1.00 10.77
C THR A 67 -13.77 -0.56 9.31
N PHE A 68 -14.01 -1.52 8.40
CA PHE A 68 -14.18 -1.27 6.98
C PHE A 68 -15.47 -1.90 6.46
N ALA A 69 -16.29 -1.09 5.81
CA ALA A 69 -17.48 -1.53 5.10
C ALA A 69 -17.13 -2.02 3.68
N HIS A 70 -17.99 -2.85 3.11
CA HIS A 70 -17.90 -3.24 1.72
C HIS A 70 -17.94 -2.01 0.79
N GLY A 71 -17.02 -1.95 -0.17
CA GLY A 71 -16.93 -0.88 -1.17
C GLY A 71 -16.11 0.34 -0.73
N GLU A 72 -15.54 0.35 0.48
CA GLU A 72 -14.62 1.41 0.89
C GLU A 72 -13.31 1.35 0.09
N LEU A 73 -12.74 2.53 -0.21
CA LEU A 73 -11.49 2.63 -0.95
C LEU A 73 -10.34 3.05 -0.03
N LEU A 74 -9.26 2.27 -0.10
CA LEU A 74 -8.08 2.40 0.76
C LEU A 74 -6.84 2.70 -0.07
N ILE A 75 -5.94 3.49 0.50
CA ILE A 75 -4.55 3.60 0.07
C ILE A 75 -3.69 2.73 0.99
N VAL A 76 -2.96 1.83 0.36
CA VAL A 76 -2.02 0.91 1.01
C VAL A 76 -0.60 1.39 0.75
N ASN A 77 0.17 1.53 1.82
CA ASN A 77 1.60 1.84 1.80
C ASN A 77 2.42 0.56 1.64
N LYS A 78 3.02 0.41 0.46
CA LYS A 78 3.87 -0.74 0.11
C LYS A 78 5.27 -0.65 0.68
N LEU A 79 5.74 0.56 0.97
CA LEU A 79 7.05 0.74 1.60
C LEU A 79 7.08 0.26 3.04
N ALA A 80 5.93 0.21 3.73
CA ALA A 80 5.84 -0.16 5.15
C ALA A 80 6.59 -1.46 5.49
N TYR A 81 6.60 -2.43 4.58
CA TYR A 81 7.27 -3.73 4.74
C TYR A 81 8.17 -4.08 3.55
N ALA A 82 8.58 -3.09 2.77
CA ALA A 82 9.44 -3.34 1.62
C ALA A 82 10.81 -3.84 2.10
N SER A 83 11.22 -5.00 1.58
CA SER A 83 12.58 -5.47 1.72
C SER A 83 13.45 -4.94 0.59
N VAL A 84 14.67 -4.56 0.94
CA VAL A 84 15.66 -4.06 0.00
C VAL A 84 16.84 -5.02 0.05
N ASP A 85 17.03 -5.73 -1.06
CA ASP A 85 18.21 -6.57 -1.25
C ASP A 85 19.41 -5.66 -1.58
N LEU A 86 20.36 -5.61 -0.65
CA LEU A 86 21.63 -4.88 -0.79
C LEU A 86 22.82 -5.83 -1.01
N SER A 87 22.58 -7.13 -1.25
CA SER A 87 23.63 -8.12 -1.50
C SER A 87 24.49 -7.78 -2.72
N TRP A 88 23.93 -7.01 -3.67
CA TRP A 88 24.63 -6.54 -4.87
C TRP A 88 25.69 -5.46 -4.59
N LEU A 89 25.77 -4.89 -3.38
CA LEU A 89 26.76 -3.87 -3.02
C LEU A 89 28.04 -4.49 -2.41
N PRO A 90 29.23 -3.89 -2.62
CA PRO A 90 30.47 -4.35 -1.99
C PRO A 90 30.38 -4.24 -0.46
N GLY A 91 30.41 -5.39 0.24
CA GLY A 91 30.22 -5.45 1.69
C GLY A 91 28.76 -5.49 2.15
N GLY A 92 27.81 -5.74 1.24
CA GLY A 92 26.42 -6.00 1.57
C GLY A 92 26.24 -7.25 2.45
N SER A 93 25.31 -7.20 3.39
CA SER A 93 24.89 -8.36 4.18
C SER A 93 23.94 -9.24 3.39
N GLU A 94 24.00 -10.56 3.63
CA GLU A 94 22.97 -11.52 3.17
C GLU A 94 21.63 -11.34 3.91
N GLU A 95 21.61 -10.51 4.97
CA GLU A 95 20.39 -10.22 5.73
C GLU A 95 19.45 -9.32 4.92
N GLU A 96 18.18 -9.75 4.82
CA GLU A 96 17.10 -8.98 4.19
C GLU A 96 16.88 -7.67 4.96
N TRP A 97 17.30 -6.54 4.38
CA TRP A 97 17.16 -5.24 5.03
C TRP A 97 15.74 -4.70 4.86
N ARG A 98 15.05 -4.45 5.99
CA ARG A 98 13.70 -3.87 6.05
C ARG A 98 13.74 -2.46 6.63
N PRO A 99 14.02 -1.41 5.82
CA PRO A 99 14.23 -0.04 6.31
C PRO A 99 13.06 0.57 7.10
N PHE A 100 11.84 0.11 6.83
CA PHE A 100 10.61 0.70 7.37
C PHE A 100 9.98 -0.15 8.49
N GLY A 101 10.60 -1.28 8.82
CA GLY A 101 10.20 -2.17 9.90
C GLY A 101 9.44 -3.42 9.43
N GLU A 102 8.97 -4.17 10.41
CA GLU A 102 8.22 -5.41 10.24
C GLU A 102 6.75 -5.21 10.60
N PRO A 103 5.85 -6.11 10.14
CA PRO A 103 4.46 -6.13 10.57
C PRO A 103 4.37 -6.19 12.10
N ALA A 104 3.59 -5.29 12.68
CA ALA A 104 3.38 -5.23 14.12
C ALA A 104 1.94 -5.61 14.50
N VAL A 105 1.77 -6.07 15.74
CA VAL A 105 0.42 -6.31 16.31
C VAL A 105 -0.43 -5.05 16.19
N GLY A 106 -1.65 -5.21 15.67
CA GLY A 106 -2.61 -4.14 15.42
C GLY A 106 -2.56 -3.56 14.01
N ASP A 107 -1.51 -3.82 13.21
CA ASP A 107 -1.43 -3.37 11.83
C ASP A 107 -2.57 -3.97 10.98
N VAL A 108 -3.15 -3.16 10.10
CA VAL A 108 -4.09 -3.63 9.09
C VAL A 108 -3.32 -3.79 7.79
N VAL A 109 -3.25 -5.00 7.29
CA VAL A 109 -2.38 -5.36 6.17
C VAL A 109 -3.19 -5.90 5.01
N VAL A 110 -2.73 -5.58 3.80
CA VAL A 110 -3.20 -6.22 2.56
C VAL A 110 -2.14 -7.21 2.11
N PHE A 111 -2.54 -8.43 1.77
CA PHE A 111 -1.64 -9.54 1.43
C PHE A 111 -2.25 -10.44 0.37
N ARG A 112 -1.40 -11.17 -0.35
CA ARG A 112 -1.84 -12.21 -1.28
C ARG A 112 -2.22 -13.46 -0.50
N PHE A 113 -3.40 -13.99 -0.74
CA PHE A 113 -3.85 -15.21 -0.07
C PHE A 113 -2.92 -16.40 -0.42
N PRO A 114 -2.40 -17.15 0.57
CA PRO A 114 -1.43 -18.24 0.33
C PRO A 114 -2.01 -19.50 -0.35
N GLY A 115 -3.33 -19.58 -0.57
CA GLY A 115 -3.96 -20.77 -1.19
C GLY A 115 -4.02 -20.72 -2.72
N GLU A 116 -4.72 -21.69 -3.31
CA GLU A 116 -4.79 -21.89 -4.78
C GLU A 116 -5.41 -20.73 -5.57
N ARG A 117 -6.18 -19.86 -4.90
CA ARG A 117 -6.82 -18.71 -5.55
C ARG A 117 -5.98 -17.47 -5.32
N GLU A 118 -5.44 -16.91 -6.40
CA GLU A 118 -4.82 -15.59 -6.38
C GLU A 118 -5.88 -14.51 -6.10
N ARG A 119 -5.98 -14.11 -4.83
CA ARG A 119 -6.82 -13.00 -4.37
C ARG A 119 -6.11 -12.24 -3.27
N ASP A 120 -6.29 -10.93 -3.26
CA ASP A 120 -5.75 -10.05 -2.22
C ASP A 120 -6.77 -9.93 -1.08
N PHE A 121 -6.26 -10.05 0.15
CA PHE A 121 -7.05 -10.04 1.38
C PHE A 121 -6.59 -8.89 2.26
N ILE A 122 -7.52 -8.29 3.00
CA ILE A 122 -7.25 -7.33 4.06
C ILE A 122 -7.61 -7.95 5.42
N LYS A 123 -6.68 -7.94 6.37
CA LYS A 123 -6.86 -8.44 7.76
C LYS A 123 -6.02 -7.64 8.74
N ARG A 124 -6.25 -7.83 10.03
CA ARG A 124 -5.45 -7.24 11.10
C ARG A 124 -4.46 -8.26 11.66
N VAL A 125 -3.21 -7.83 11.85
CA VAL A 125 -2.17 -8.61 12.54
C VAL A 125 -2.50 -8.69 14.03
N VAL A 126 -2.63 -9.90 14.54
CA VAL A 126 -3.01 -10.19 15.93
C VAL A 126 -1.80 -10.69 16.73
N ALA A 127 -0.92 -11.45 16.11
CA ALA A 127 0.34 -11.91 16.71
C ALA A 127 1.44 -11.97 15.65
N VAL A 128 2.68 -11.76 16.07
CA VAL A 128 3.88 -11.79 15.22
C VAL A 128 4.80 -12.94 15.61
N ALA A 129 5.87 -13.16 14.85
CA ALA A 129 6.86 -14.19 15.09
C ALA A 129 7.29 -14.29 16.56
N GLY A 130 7.42 -15.52 17.06
CA GLY A 130 7.82 -15.82 18.43
C GLY A 130 6.68 -15.76 19.47
N GLN A 131 5.53 -15.16 19.13
CA GLN A 131 4.39 -15.09 20.02
C GLN A 131 3.49 -16.34 19.93
N THR A 132 2.79 -16.66 21.00
CA THR A 132 1.79 -17.73 21.04
C THR A 132 0.38 -17.15 21.02
N VAL A 133 -0.43 -17.52 20.04
CA VAL A 133 -1.84 -17.13 19.95
C VAL A 133 -2.76 -18.26 20.40
N ARG A 134 -3.83 -17.92 21.13
CA ARG A 134 -4.91 -18.85 21.51
C ARG A 134 -6.24 -18.10 21.46
N VAL A 135 -7.31 -18.77 21.04
CA VAL A 135 -8.68 -18.24 21.11
C VAL A 135 -9.52 -19.20 21.93
N GLU A 136 -10.04 -18.71 23.05
CA GLU A 136 -10.83 -19.49 23.99
C GLU A 136 -11.76 -18.56 24.79
N ASP A 137 -12.90 -19.08 25.26
CA ASP A 137 -13.85 -18.34 26.09
C ASP A 137 -14.23 -16.97 25.52
N SER A 138 -14.45 -16.90 24.20
CA SER A 138 -14.83 -15.67 23.51
C SER A 138 -13.75 -14.56 23.50
N PHE A 139 -12.48 -14.90 23.75
CA PHE A 139 -11.37 -13.94 23.74
C PHE A 139 -10.14 -14.46 22.99
N VAL A 140 -9.37 -13.52 22.44
CA VAL A 140 -8.04 -13.78 21.88
C VAL A 140 -6.99 -13.51 22.94
N TYR A 141 -6.05 -14.44 23.07
CA TYR A 141 -4.89 -14.34 23.95
C TYR A 141 -3.62 -14.39 23.12
N VAL A 142 -2.68 -13.50 23.42
CA VAL A 142 -1.33 -13.47 22.86
C VAL A 142 -0.35 -13.57 24.03
N ASP A 143 0.51 -14.57 24.00
CA ASP A 143 1.45 -14.91 25.09
C ASP A 143 0.75 -15.08 26.46
N GLY A 144 -0.47 -15.60 26.42
CA GLY A 144 -1.31 -15.81 27.61
C GLY A 144 -2.04 -14.57 28.11
N VAL A 145 -1.75 -13.38 27.56
CA VAL A 145 -2.42 -12.12 27.90
C VAL A 145 -3.60 -11.91 26.97
N ARG A 146 -4.76 -11.55 27.53
CA ARG A 146 -5.94 -11.21 26.72
C ARG A 146 -5.65 -9.96 25.89
N LEU A 147 -5.81 -10.07 24.57
CA LEU A 147 -5.71 -8.95 23.65
C LEU A 147 -6.94 -8.04 23.84
N ALA A 148 -6.73 -6.73 23.93
CA ALA A 148 -7.85 -5.79 23.92
C ALA A 148 -8.28 -5.54 22.47
N GLU A 149 -9.58 -5.50 22.18
CA GLU A 149 -10.04 -5.50 20.78
C GLU A 149 -11.16 -4.49 20.61
N PRO A 150 -10.89 -3.18 20.78
CA PRO A 150 -11.94 -2.15 20.69
C PRO A 150 -12.55 -2.03 19.29
N TYR A 151 -11.90 -2.63 18.29
CA TYR A 151 -12.32 -2.67 16.89
C TYR A 151 -13.23 -3.88 16.56
N VAL A 152 -13.50 -4.77 17.51
CA VAL A 152 -14.33 -5.97 17.30
C VAL A 152 -15.73 -5.72 17.87
N SER A 153 -16.77 -5.92 17.05
CA SER A 153 -18.17 -5.79 17.50
C SER A 153 -18.68 -7.02 18.24
N GLU A 154 -18.25 -8.22 17.83
CA GLU A 154 -18.73 -9.49 18.38
C GLU A 154 -17.56 -10.39 18.75
N PRO A 155 -17.59 -11.04 19.92
CA PRO A 155 -16.54 -11.95 20.31
C PRO A 155 -16.48 -13.19 19.39
N PRO A 156 -15.29 -13.81 19.24
CA PRO A 156 -15.13 -15.04 18.48
C PRO A 156 -15.93 -16.20 19.10
N THR A 157 -16.71 -16.90 18.29
CA THR A 157 -17.47 -18.11 18.69
C THR A 157 -16.73 -19.41 18.38
N TYR A 158 -15.46 -19.32 18.00
CA TYR A 158 -14.60 -20.44 17.65
C TYR A 158 -13.43 -20.56 18.62
N ARG A 159 -12.78 -21.74 18.60
CA ARG A 159 -11.60 -22.03 19.41
C ARG A 159 -10.39 -22.20 18.51
N VAL A 160 -9.27 -21.62 18.93
CA VAL A 160 -7.96 -21.86 18.35
C VAL A 160 -7.06 -22.33 19.47
N GLU A 161 -6.61 -23.58 19.38
CA GLU A 161 -5.60 -24.12 20.30
C GLU A 161 -4.34 -23.25 20.29
N ALA A 162 -3.60 -23.25 21.41
CA ALA A 162 -2.37 -22.48 21.52
C ALA A 162 -1.38 -22.86 20.39
N ARG A 163 -0.98 -21.87 19.60
CA ARG A 163 -0.06 -22.03 18.46
C ARG A 163 1.01 -20.95 18.49
N LEU A 164 2.26 -21.37 18.38
CA LEU A 164 3.40 -20.47 18.19
C LEU A 164 3.38 -19.93 16.77
N VAL A 165 3.57 -18.62 16.61
CA VAL A 165 3.77 -17.98 15.30
C VAL A 165 5.24 -18.18 14.89
N PRO A 166 5.52 -18.86 13.77
CA PRO A 166 6.88 -19.08 13.30
C PRO A 166 7.60 -17.79 12.91
N GLU A 167 8.92 -17.85 12.86
CA GLU A 167 9.76 -16.81 12.26
C GLU A 167 9.31 -16.47 10.83
N GLY A 168 9.36 -15.20 10.46
CA GLY A 168 8.91 -14.71 9.15
C GLY A 168 7.40 -14.82 8.92
N SER A 169 6.60 -15.16 9.93
CA SER A 169 5.14 -15.30 9.82
C SER A 169 4.40 -14.38 10.78
N VAL A 170 3.12 -14.17 10.48
CA VAL A 170 2.16 -13.47 11.34
C VAL A 170 0.85 -14.25 11.45
N PHE A 171 0.10 -14.04 12.52
CA PHE A 171 -1.27 -14.51 12.66
C PHE A 171 -2.23 -13.34 12.45
N VAL A 172 -3.15 -13.47 11.50
CA VAL A 172 -4.07 -12.39 11.12
C VAL A 172 -5.52 -12.78 11.32
N LEU A 173 -6.35 -11.86 11.82
CA LEU A 173 -7.79 -12.03 11.95
C LEU A 173 -8.55 -10.89 11.28
N GLY A 174 -9.77 -11.17 10.85
CA GLY A 174 -10.73 -10.13 10.51
C GLY A 174 -11.28 -9.46 11.77
N ASP A 175 -11.67 -8.19 11.65
CA ASP A 175 -12.34 -7.48 12.74
C ASP A 175 -13.78 -8.02 12.94
N ASN A 176 -14.39 -8.57 11.88
CA ASN A 176 -15.62 -9.34 11.96
C ASN A 176 -15.30 -10.82 12.26
N ARG A 177 -15.08 -11.13 13.53
CA ARG A 177 -14.53 -12.43 13.98
C ARG A 177 -15.28 -13.64 13.46
N ASN A 178 -16.59 -13.61 13.57
CA ASN A 178 -17.43 -14.75 13.25
C ASN A 178 -17.70 -14.90 11.75
N ASN A 179 -17.33 -13.90 10.94
CA ASN A 179 -17.57 -13.86 9.50
C ASN A 179 -16.32 -13.45 8.72
N SER A 180 -15.21 -14.14 8.97
CA SER A 180 -13.94 -13.89 8.33
C SER A 180 -13.25 -15.18 7.94
N PHE A 181 -12.68 -15.24 6.73
CA PHE A 181 -11.81 -16.32 6.30
C PHE A 181 -10.35 -15.88 6.47
N ASP A 182 -9.73 -16.25 7.59
CA ASP A 182 -8.43 -15.75 8.05
C ASP A 182 -7.60 -16.84 8.77
N SER A 183 -6.57 -16.47 9.53
CA SER A 183 -5.64 -17.43 10.12
C SER A 183 -6.26 -18.45 11.06
N HIS A 184 -7.46 -18.22 11.61
CA HIS A 184 -8.15 -19.27 12.37
C HIS A 184 -8.61 -20.44 11.48
N SER A 185 -8.86 -20.16 10.19
CA SER A 185 -9.32 -21.14 9.20
C SER A 185 -8.17 -21.81 8.46
N TRP A 186 -7.13 -21.07 8.08
CA TRP A 186 -6.06 -21.55 7.19
C TRP A 186 -4.63 -21.50 7.78
N GLY A 187 -4.45 -20.98 8.99
CA GLY A 187 -3.15 -20.97 9.67
C GLY A 187 -2.35 -19.69 9.49
N MET A 188 -1.03 -19.78 9.64
CA MET A 188 -0.14 -18.62 9.67
C MET A 188 0.03 -18.00 8.28
N LEU A 189 0.22 -16.67 8.25
CA LEU A 189 0.52 -15.92 7.04
C LEU A 189 2.03 -15.67 6.96
N ASP A 190 2.66 -16.10 5.88
CA ASP A 190 4.04 -15.71 5.56
C ASP A 190 4.09 -14.18 5.33
N ALA A 191 4.96 -13.48 6.06
CA ALA A 191 5.07 -12.03 6.01
C ALA A 191 5.55 -11.51 4.64
N SER A 192 6.19 -12.35 3.83
CA SER A 192 6.59 -11.99 2.45
C SER A 192 5.40 -11.85 1.49
N LEU A 193 4.23 -12.42 1.84
CA LEU A 193 3.00 -12.28 1.05
C LEU A 193 2.28 -10.96 1.31
N ILE A 194 2.71 -10.19 2.31
CA ILE A 194 2.13 -8.89 2.63
C ILE A 194 2.53 -7.87 1.56
N ILE A 195 1.51 -7.27 0.94
CA ILE A 195 1.66 -6.24 -0.09
C ILE A 195 1.97 -4.88 0.56
N GLY A 196 1.34 -4.60 1.71
CA GLY A 196 1.58 -3.35 2.44
C GLY A 196 0.59 -3.13 3.58
N ARG A 197 0.77 -1.99 4.27
CA ARG A 197 -0.10 -1.55 5.37
C ARG A 197 -1.19 -0.60 4.86
N ALA A 198 -2.44 -0.83 5.22
CA ALA A 198 -3.53 0.09 4.90
C ALA A 198 -3.43 1.35 5.76
N GLU A 199 -3.17 2.52 5.17
CA GLU A 199 -2.88 3.75 5.92
C GLU A 199 -4.04 4.75 5.89
N PHE A 200 -4.78 4.81 4.78
CA PHE A 200 -5.76 5.88 4.57
C PHE A 200 -6.99 5.38 3.83
N ARG A 201 -8.17 5.69 4.38
CA ARG A 201 -9.46 5.52 3.71
C ARG A 201 -9.84 6.84 3.07
N TYR A 202 -10.06 6.85 1.76
CA TYR A 202 -10.39 8.07 1.00
C TYR A 202 -11.82 8.08 0.45
N TRP A 203 -12.53 6.96 0.50
CA TRP A 203 -13.94 6.87 0.13
C TRP A 203 -14.67 5.84 1.01
N PRO A 204 -15.92 6.10 1.44
CA PRO A 204 -16.74 7.29 1.15
C PRO A 204 -16.24 8.55 1.86
N LEU A 205 -16.58 9.74 1.32
CA LEU A 205 -16.12 11.02 1.88
C LEU A 205 -16.55 11.23 3.34
N SER A 206 -17.67 10.62 3.77
CA SER A 206 -18.15 10.66 5.16
C SER A 206 -17.25 9.91 6.14
N ALA A 207 -16.38 9.04 5.64
CA ALA A 207 -15.51 8.19 6.44
C ALA A 207 -14.02 8.47 6.17
N ILE A 208 -13.68 9.54 5.44
CA ILE A 208 -12.30 9.87 5.11
C ILE A 208 -11.43 10.00 6.36
N GLY A 209 -10.28 9.35 6.38
CA GLY A 209 -9.40 9.36 7.55
C GLY A 209 -8.28 8.34 7.50
N GLY A 210 -7.36 8.47 8.44
CA GLY A 210 -6.32 7.46 8.68
C GLY A 210 -6.93 6.15 9.18
N VAL A 211 -6.21 5.06 8.96
CA VAL A 211 -6.57 3.74 9.48
C VAL A 211 -5.99 3.57 10.89
N ASP A 212 -6.84 3.16 11.83
CA ASP A 212 -6.41 2.91 13.21
C ASP A 212 -5.65 1.57 13.32
N HIS A 213 -4.34 1.69 13.51
CA HIS A 213 -3.45 0.61 13.90
C HIS A 213 -3.34 0.59 15.42
N VAL A 214 -4.27 -0.10 16.09
CA VAL A 214 -4.34 -0.15 17.55
C VAL A 214 -3.12 -0.89 18.10
N ARG A 215 -2.05 -0.14 18.36
CA ARG A 215 -0.83 -0.65 18.98
C ARG A 215 -1.10 -0.84 20.46
N GLN A 216 -0.98 -2.07 20.91
CA GLN A 216 -1.03 -2.35 22.33
C GLN A 216 0.39 -2.52 22.83
N PRO A 217 0.74 -1.89 23.96
CA PRO A 217 1.82 -2.42 24.75
C PRO A 217 1.34 -3.83 25.14
N LEU A 218 1.92 -4.88 24.55
CA LEU A 218 1.88 -6.17 25.21
C LEU A 218 2.39 -5.87 26.60
N ALA A 219 1.54 -6.06 27.61
CA ALA A 219 1.97 -5.95 28.99
C ALA A 219 3.24 -6.81 29.07
N ALA A 220 4.38 -6.14 29.33
CA ALA A 220 5.63 -6.83 29.54
C ALA A 220 5.32 -7.96 30.53
N ALA A 221 5.87 -9.14 30.27
CA ALA A 221 5.72 -10.32 31.11
C ALA A 221 6.32 -10.05 32.52
N GLU A 222 5.71 -9.16 33.29
CA GLU A 222 5.95 -8.95 34.70
C GLU A 222 5.11 -9.99 35.43
N GLY A 223 5.72 -11.14 35.75
CA GLY A 223 5.08 -12.06 36.69
C GLY A 223 5.37 -13.54 36.58
N VAL A 224 6.28 -14.00 35.71
CA VAL A 224 6.86 -15.35 35.92
C VAL A 224 7.99 -15.22 36.92
N SER A 225 7.62 -15.09 38.19
CA SER A 225 8.50 -15.31 39.34
C SER A 225 9.12 -16.69 39.19
N ARG A 226 10.36 -16.74 38.70
CA ARG A 226 11.23 -17.91 38.85
C ARG A 226 11.47 -18.09 40.34
N SER A 227 10.64 -18.91 40.98
CA SER A 227 10.96 -19.42 42.31
C SER A 227 12.26 -20.23 42.18
N PRO A 228 13.33 -19.89 42.91
CA PRO A 228 14.56 -20.66 42.84
C PRO A 228 14.28 -22.02 43.47
N SER A 229 14.50 -23.06 42.68
CA SER A 229 14.75 -24.42 43.15
C SER A 229 15.85 -24.37 44.20
N THR A 230 15.49 -24.39 45.48
CA THR A 230 16.40 -24.79 46.55
C THR A 230 16.25 -26.28 46.75
N ALA A 231 17.11 -27.02 46.06
CA ALA A 231 17.54 -28.33 46.48
C ALA A 231 18.37 -28.19 47.78
N ARG A 232 17.84 -28.74 48.88
CA ARG A 232 18.55 -29.56 49.88
C ARG A 232 17.62 -29.93 51.02
#